data_AF-A0A3C2B0H0-F1
#
_entry.id   AF-A0A3C2B0H0-F1
#
_cell.length_a   1.000
_cell.length_b   1.000
_cell.length_c   1.000
_cell.angle_alpha   90.00
_cell.angle_beta   90.00
_cell.angle_gamma   90.00
#
_symmetry.space_group_name_H-M   'P 1'
#
loop_
_entity.id
_entity.type
_entity.pdbx_description
1 polymer ?
#
loop_
_entity_poly.entity_id
_entity_poly.type
_entity_poly.pdbx_seq_one_letter_code
_entity_poly.pdbx_strand_id
1 'polypeptide(L)'
;MPKGEFGVAEFLSDHGVLIFFDQEAVLTADGYITKPDREAVLYPQDAIEAFDWTGIDIRKESQGPDRTPSTVQYRTIETMVAEEDWEVVIDDDGAGEMADVVLLRRADDELHVLMVHCKYSSEDTPGARLKDIYEVCGQALKSHRARSIIELVIGKLLRREKKRQEAGKNGFIVGDSDALTSIINQARYLRPRVTIAIVQPGMSRAALSPEMAEVLGATERYLHDTYGSTLRVIASV
;
A
#
# COMPACT_ATOMS: atom_id res chain seq x y z
N MET A 1 34.65 -25.66 -22.13
CA MET A 1 35.59 -24.56 -21.88
C MET A 1 36.74 -24.67 -22.87
N PRO A 2 37.23 -23.55 -23.42
CA PRO A 2 38.43 -23.55 -24.26
C PRO A 2 39.58 -24.20 -23.47
N LYS A 3 40.41 -25.01 -24.12
CA LYS A 3 41.65 -25.55 -23.55
C LYS A 3 42.82 -24.74 -24.13
N GLY A 4 43.59 -24.08 -23.27
CA GLY A 4 44.74 -23.25 -23.66
C GLY A 4 44.88 -22.00 -22.79
N GLU A 5 46.05 -21.35 -22.84
CA GLU A 5 46.26 -19.99 -22.32
C GLU A 5 46.01 -19.00 -23.44
N PHE A 6 45.16 -18.00 -23.19
CA PHE A 6 44.80 -16.96 -24.16
C PHE A 6 44.93 -15.58 -23.52
N GLY A 7 45.24 -14.57 -24.33
CA GLY A 7 45.19 -13.18 -23.87
C GLY A 7 43.76 -12.75 -23.60
N VAL A 8 43.50 -12.12 -22.45
CA VAL A 8 42.15 -11.63 -22.09
C VAL A 8 41.59 -10.68 -23.16
N ALA A 9 42.44 -9.79 -23.71
CA ALA A 9 42.04 -8.86 -24.76
C ALA A 9 41.62 -9.55 -26.07
N GLU A 10 42.35 -10.60 -26.46
CA GLU A 10 42.06 -11.41 -27.67
C GLU A 10 40.73 -12.15 -27.50
N PHE A 11 40.55 -12.81 -26.34
CA PHE A 11 39.32 -13.53 -26.03
C PHE A 11 38.07 -12.64 -26.03
N LEU A 12 38.14 -11.45 -25.43
CA LEU A 12 37.01 -10.51 -25.38
C LEU A 12 36.72 -9.89 -26.75
N SER A 13 37.72 -9.77 -27.62
CA SER A 13 37.53 -9.26 -28.99
C SER A 13 36.81 -10.29 -29.87
N ASP A 14 37.13 -11.57 -29.72
CA ASP A 14 36.55 -12.66 -30.54
C ASP A 14 35.14 -13.08 -30.09
N HIS A 15 34.83 -12.91 -28.80
CA HIS A 15 33.59 -13.40 -28.22
C HIS A 15 32.65 -12.31 -27.70
N GLY A 16 33.13 -11.06 -27.64
CA GLY A 16 32.40 -9.97 -27.02
C GLY A 16 32.33 -10.10 -25.50
N VAL A 17 31.69 -9.12 -24.87
CA VAL A 17 31.45 -9.12 -23.42
C VAL A 17 30.08 -8.55 -23.11
N LEU A 18 29.37 -9.22 -22.19
CA LEU A 18 28.15 -8.68 -21.60
C LEU A 18 28.53 -8.01 -20.27
N ILE A 19 28.33 -6.69 -20.18
CA ILE A 19 28.58 -5.93 -18.94
C ILE A 19 27.29 -5.25 -18.50
N PHE A 20 26.90 -5.49 -17.25
CA PHE A 20 25.84 -4.75 -16.57
C PHE A 20 26.47 -3.60 -15.78
N PHE A 21 26.12 -2.37 -16.13
CA PHE A 21 26.53 -1.17 -15.40
C PHE A 21 25.50 -0.80 -14.34
N ASP A 22 25.77 0.27 -13.59
CA ASP A 22 24.75 0.92 -12.78
C ASP A 22 23.66 1.55 -13.67
N GLN A 23 22.50 1.83 -13.08
CA GLN A 23 21.36 2.45 -13.79
C GLN A 23 20.89 1.71 -15.06
N GLU A 24 20.91 0.37 -15.02
CA GLU A 24 20.37 -0.52 -16.07
C GLU A 24 21.02 -0.39 -17.46
N ALA A 25 22.18 0.27 -17.59
CA ALA A 25 22.92 0.26 -18.84
C ALA A 25 23.59 -1.10 -19.05
N VAL A 26 23.56 -1.60 -20.29
CA VAL A 26 24.13 -2.89 -20.69
C VAL A 26 25.02 -2.69 -21.90
N LEU A 27 26.29 -3.09 -21.79
CA LEU A 27 27.14 -3.36 -22.96
C LEU A 27 26.78 -4.74 -23.47
N THR A 28 26.23 -4.81 -24.68
CA THR A 28 25.90 -6.06 -25.36
C THR A 28 27.15 -6.69 -25.96
N ALA A 29 27.12 -8.01 -26.19
CA ALA A 29 28.28 -8.75 -26.70
C ALA A 29 28.77 -8.27 -28.08
N ASP A 30 27.90 -7.62 -28.86
CA ASP A 30 28.20 -6.99 -30.15
C ASP A 30 28.72 -5.54 -30.03
N GLY A 31 28.94 -5.03 -28.81
CA GLY A 31 29.65 -3.77 -28.57
C GLY A 31 28.77 -2.53 -28.46
N TYR A 32 27.45 -2.67 -28.37
CA TYR A 32 26.54 -1.54 -28.16
C TYR A 32 26.26 -1.30 -26.68
N ILE A 33 26.21 -0.03 -26.27
CA ILE A 33 25.65 0.33 -24.97
C ILE A 33 24.16 0.61 -25.17
N THR A 34 23.34 -0.21 -24.53
CA THR A 34 21.88 0.01 -24.45
C THR A 34 21.55 0.50 -23.05
N LYS A 35 20.77 1.58 -22.97
CA LYS A 35 20.17 2.05 -21.72
C LYS A 35 18.69 2.27 -22.01
N PRO A 36 17.77 1.52 -21.38
CA PRO A 36 16.36 1.76 -21.58
C PRO A 36 16.03 3.18 -21.10
N ASP A 37 15.44 3.97 -21.99
CA ASP A 37 14.86 5.26 -21.61
C ASP A 37 13.56 4.98 -20.87
N ARG A 38 13.65 4.93 -19.54
CA ARG A 38 12.49 4.80 -18.67
C ARG A 38 12.21 6.17 -18.08
N GLU A 39 11.18 6.84 -18.58
CA GLU A 39 10.56 7.89 -17.79
C GLU A 39 10.04 7.26 -16.50
N ALA A 40 10.58 7.68 -15.35
CA ALA A 40 10.10 7.26 -14.06
C ALA A 40 8.63 7.65 -13.95
N VAL A 41 7.77 6.69 -13.59
CA VAL A 41 6.38 7.01 -13.24
C VAL A 41 6.44 7.63 -11.85
N LEU A 42 6.40 8.96 -11.80
CA LEU A 42 6.40 9.72 -10.56
C LEU A 42 4.97 9.86 -10.05
N TYR A 43 4.74 9.51 -8.78
CA TYR A 43 3.48 9.81 -8.12
C TYR A 43 3.33 11.33 -7.97
N PRO A 44 2.23 11.93 -8.46
CA PRO A 44 2.04 13.37 -8.42
C PRO A 44 1.96 13.88 -6.97
N GLN A 45 2.69 14.97 -6.66
CA GLN A 45 2.68 15.55 -5.32
C GLN A 45 1.29 16.08 -4.92
N ASP A 46 0.52 16.56 -5.90
CA ASP A 46 -0.86 17.03 -5.72
C ASP A 46 -1.88 15.90 -5.54
N ALA A 47 -1.54 14.67 -5.93
CA ALA A 47 -2.34 13.47 -5.62
C ALA A 47 -2.13 12.98 -4.18
N ILE A 48 -1.12 13.48 -3.45
CA ILE A 48 -0.91 13.13 -2.04
C ILE A 48 -1.89 13.92 -1.17
N GLU A 49 -2.69 13.18 -0.42
CA GLU A 49 -3.63 13.70 0.55
C GLU A 49 -2.88 14.13 1.82
N ALA A 50 -3.09 15.38 2.22
CA ALA A 50 -2.43 15.96 3.37
C ALA A 50 -3.37 15.99 4.57
N PHE A 51 -3.05 15.22 5.60
CA PHE A 51 -3.81 15.20 6.85
C PHE A 51 -3.15 16.11 7.89
N ASP A 52 -3.99 16.75 8.70
CA ASP A 52 -3.55 17.46 9.90
C ASP A 52 -3.41 16.48 11.06
N TRP A 53 -2.18 16.30 11.53
CA TRP A 53 -1.82 15.43 12.64
C TRP A 53 -1.73 16.18 13.98
N THR A 54 -2.25 17.40 14.06
CA THR A 54 -2.27 18.16 15.31
C THR A 54 -2.99 17.38 16.42
N GLY A 55 -2.30 17.25 17.56
CA GLY A 55 -2.78 16.48 18.72
C GLY A 55 -2.61 14.97 18.59
N ILE A 56 -2.01 14.47 17.51
CA ILE A 56 -1.71 13.05 17.30
C ILE A 56 -0.23 12.79 17.59
N ASP A 57 0.03 11.75 18.37
CA ASP A 57 1.37 11.21 18.55
C ASP A 57 1.69 10.32 17.34
N ILE A 58 2.39 10.89 16.35
CA ILE A 58 2.73 10.17 15.10
C ILE A 58 3.68 8.99 15.33
N ARG A 59 4.23 8.83 16.54
CA ARG A 59 5.03 7.67 16.96
C ARG A 59 4.15 6.50 17.42
N LYS A 60 2.84 6.70 17.57
CA LYS A 60 1.86 5.68 17.96
C LYS A 60 0.93 5.36 16.80
N GLU A 61 1.18 4.22 16.18
CA GLU A 61 0.41 3.70 15.03
C GLU A 61 -1.01 3.29 15.44
N SER A 62 -1.14 2.19 16.18
CA SER A 62 -2.42 1.56 16.55
C SER A 62 -3.15 2.29 17.67
N GLN A 63 -4.48 2.39 17.58
CA GLN A 63 -5.33 2.90 18.65
C GLN A 63 -5.48 1.92 19.83
N GLY A 64 -5.16 0.64 19.60
CA GLY A 64 -5.30 -0.42 20.58
C GLY A 64 -6.75 -0.68 21.03
N PRO A 65 -6.96 -1.61 21.99
CA PRO A 65 -8.29 -1.99 22.45
C PRO A 65 -9.11 -0.83 23.04
N ASP A 66 -8.42 0.14 23.65
CA ASP A 66 -9.03 1.30 24.29
C ASP A 66 -9.36 2.44 23.30
N ARG A 67 -9.06 2.25 22.00
CA ARG A 67 -9.28 3.24 20.92
C ARG A 67 -8.71 4.61 21.27
N THR A 68 -7.42 4.63 21.60
CA THR A 68 -6.70 5.82 22.05
C THR A 68 -6.78 6.94 21.00
N PRO A 69 -7.39 8.10 21.31
CA PRO A 69 -7.65 9.14 20.28
C PRO A 69 -6.40 9.80 19.69
N SER A 70 -5.29 9.77 20.43
CA SER A 70 -4.03 10.44 20.04
C SER A 70 -3.14 9.58 19.15
N THR A 71 -3.68 8.63 18.39
CA THR A 71 -2.91 7.71 17.54
C THR A 71 -3.23 7.90 16.06
N VAL A 72 -2.32 7.46 15.21
CA VAL A 72 -2.42 7.61 13.75
C VAL A 72 -3.66 6.90 13.21
N GLN A 73 -3.87 5.64 13.62
CA GLN A 73 -5.01 4.85 13.18
C GLN A 73 -6.35 5.48 13.61
N TYR A 74 -6.46 6.01 14.84
CA TYR A 74 -7.69 6.65 15.30
C TYR A 74 -8.07 7.86 14.44
N ARG A 75 -7.12 8.78 14.23
CA ARG A 75 -7.34 9.96 13.37
C ARG A 75 -7.68 9.54 11.95
N THR A 76 -7.02 8.51 11.44
CA THR A 76 -7.27 8.01 10.09
C THR A 76 -8.69 7.46 9.95
N ILE A 77 -9.15 6.65 10.91
CA ILE A 77 -10.52 6.15 10.95
C ILE A 77 -11.52 7.32 10.99
N GLU A 78 -11.30 8.28 11.89
CA GLU A 78 -12.19 9.44 12.03
C GLU A 78 -12.33 10.22 10.72
N THR A 79 -11.22 10.52 10.06
CA THR A 79 -11.24 11.23 8.77
C THR A 79 -11.93 10.40 7.69
N MET A 80 -11.55 9.14 7.52
CA MET A 80 -12.07 8.28 6.44
C MET A 80 -13.56 7.98 6.61
N VAL A 81 -14.03 7.79 7.85
CA VAL A 81 -15.45 7.59 8.15
C VAL A 81 -16.29 8.81 7.75
N ALA A 82 -15.73 10.01 7.84
CA ALA A 82 -16.43 11.26 7.49
C ALA A 82 -16.48 11.55 5.98
N GLU A 83 -15.71 10.83 5.15
CA GLU A 83 -15.65 11.08 3.70
C GLU A 83 -16.87 10.56 2.94
N GLU A 84 -17.47 9.45 3.39
CA GLU A 84 -18.50 8.70 2.66
C GLU A 84 -19.44 7.99 3.64
N ASP A 85 -20.63 7.63 3.17
CA ASP A 85 -21.59 6.82 3.94
C ASP A 85 -21.18 5.33 3.93
N TRP A 86 -20.20 4.98 4.76
CA TRP A 86 -19.73 3.60 4.89
C TRP A 86 -20.76 2.70 5.59
N GLU A 87 -21.02 1.53 5.00
CA GLU A 87 -21.93 0.54 5.60
C GLU A 87 -21.26 -0.25 6.72
N VAL A 88 -19.97 -0.54 6.55
CA VAL A 88 -19.14 -1.26 7.53
C VAL A 88 -17.77 -0.61 7.61
N VAL A 89 -17.30 -0.34 8.83
CA VAL A 89 -15.91 0.01 9.12
C VAL A 89 -15.42 -0.89 10.24
N ILE A 90 -14.35 -1.62 9.98
CA ILE A 90 -13.79 -2.59 10.90
C ILE A 90 -12.30 -2.35 11.13
N ASP A 91 -11.90 -2.26 12.39
CA ASP A 91 -10.52 -2.33 12.82
C ASP A 91 -10.05 -3.80 12.71
N ASP A 92 -9.20 -4.13 11.74
CA ASP A 92 -8.70 -5.50 11.53
C ASP A 92 -7.26 -5.68 12.07
N ASP A 93 -6.72 -4.66 12.75
CA ASP A 93 -5.36 -4.63 13.30
C ASP A 93 -5.05 -5.86 14.16
N GLY A 94 -3.88 -6.44 13.89
CA GLY A 94 -3.27 -7.55 14.60
C GLY A 94 -2.92 -8.73 13.71
N ALA A 95 -2.12 -9.65 14.26
CA ALA A 95 -1.50 -10.76 13.54
C ALA A 95 -2.40 -11.42 12.46
N GLY A 96 -1.95 -11.35 11.20
CA GLY A 96 -2.62 -11.97 10.06
C GLY A 96 -3.82 -11.19 9.51
N GLU A 97 -3.92 -9.89 9.79
CA GLU A 97 -4.88 -8.94 9.21
C GLU A 97 -4.85 -8.92 7.67
N MET A 98 -5.87 -8.31 7.10
CA MET A 98 -5.94 -7.94 5.69
C MET A 98 -5.44 -6.52 5.44
N ALA A 99 -5.73 -5.63 6.38
CA ALA A 99 -5.26 -4.26 6.52
C ALA A 99 -5.51 -3.85 7.98
N ASP A 100 -4.97 -2.71 8.41
CA ASP A 100 -5.22 -2.25 9.79
C ASP A 100 -6.69 -1.84 9.96
N VAL A 101 -7.28 -1.27 8.92
CA VAL A 101 -8.71 -0.91 8.87
C VAL A 101 -9.28 -1.24 7.50
N VAL A 102 -10.50 -1.77 7.47
CA VAL A 102 -11.25 -2.00 6.22
C VAL A 102 -12.59 -1.28 6.26
N LEU A 103 -12.87 -0.51 5.22
CA LEU A 103 -14.16 0.18 5.04
C LEU A 103 -14.86 -0.38 3.80
N LEU A 104 -16.16 -0.62 3.92
CA LEU A 104 -16.98 -1.25 2.89
C LEU A 104 -18.25 -0.43 2.68
N ARG A 105 -18.58 -0.16 1.41
CA ARG A 105 -19.89 0.36 1.02
C ARG A 105 -20.30 -0.19 -0.34
N ARG A 106 -21.60 -0.38 -0.53
CA ARG A 106 -22.19 -0.68 -1.84
C ARG A 106 -22.75 0.61 -2.41
N ALA A 107 -22.49 0.84 -3.69
CA ALA A 107 -23.12 1.90 -4.46
C ALA A 107 -23.40 1.37 -5.87
N ASP A 108 -24.64 1.52 -6.31
CA ASP A 108 -25.12 0.97 -7.59
C ASP A 108 -24.81 -0.53 -7.74
N ASP A 109 -24.01 -0.89 -8.73
CA ASP A 109 -23.55 -2.26 -9.01
C ASP A 109 -22.10 -2.50 -8.57
N GLU A 110 -21.58 -1.66 -7.67
CA GLU A 110 -20.19 -1.67 -7.21
C GLU A 110 -20.08 -1.93 -5.70
N LEU A 111 -19.03 -2.67 -5.34
CA LEU A 111 -18.59 -2.87 -3.96
C LEU A 111 -17.29 -2.08 -3.77
N HIS A 112 -17.38 -0.97 -3.05
CA HIS A 112 -16.23 -0.15 -2.68
C HIS A 112 -15.59 -0.71 -1.42
N VAL A 113 -14.28 -0.92 -1.50
CA VAL A 113 -13.47 -1.53 -0.46
C VAL A 113 -12.24 -0.66 -0.28
N LEU A 114 -12.14 0.00 0.87
CA LEU A 114 -10.96 0.77 1.24
C LEU A 114 -10.16 -0.03 2.26
N MET A 115 -8.94 -0.40 1.90
CA MET A 115 -7.99 -1.13 2.75
C MET A 115 -6.91 -0.15 3.22
N VAL A 116 -6.87 0.14 4.51
CA VAL A 116 -6.01 1.18 5.08
C VAL A 116 -4.85 0.54 5.84
N HIS A 117 -3.63 0.95 5.47
CA HIS A 117 -2.39 0.58 6.15
C HIS A 117 -1.75 1.82 6.76
N CYS A 118 -1.80 1.93 8.08
CA CYS A 118 -1.17 2.95 8.89
C CYS A 118 0.26 2.57 9.25
N LYS A 119 1.11 3.59 9.29
CA LYS A 119 2.46 3.47 9.84
C LYS A 119 2.73 4.56 10.86
N TYR A 120 3.49 4.25 11.90
CA TYR A 120 4.10 5.28 12.73
C TYR A 120 5.25 5.97 11.97
N SER A 121 5.52 7.22 12.32
CA SER A 121 6.72 7.91 11.86
C SER A 121 7.94 7.37 12.60
N SER A 122 9.06 7.19 11.91
CA SER A 122 10.32 6.79 12.55
C SER A 122 10.97 7.89 13.42
N GLU A 123 10.51 9.14 13.33
CA GLU A 123 10.99 10.30 14.10
C GLU A 123 9.83 11.19 14.57
N ASP A 124 10.11 12.21 15.39
CA ASP A 124 9.06 13.08 15.97
C ASP A 124 8.56 14.15 14.99
N THR A 125 9.25 14.35 13.86
CA THR A 125 8.89 15.36 12.87
C THR A 125 8.70 14.73 11.47
N PRO A 126 7.67 15.15 10.72
CA PRO A 126 7.52 14.74 9.33
C PRO A 126 8.70 15.19 8.45
N GLY A 127 9.06 14.38 7.48
CA GLY A 127 10.20 14.64 6.59
C GLY A 127 10.18 13.79 5.33
N ALA A 128 11.36 13.63 4.72
CA ALA A 128 11.56 12.92 3.45
C ALA A 128 12.36 11.63 3.65
N ARG A 129 11.79 10.67 4.39
CA ARG A 129 12.48 9.42 4.75
C ARG A 129 12.04 8.30 3.81
N LEU A 130 12.92 7.94 2.87
CA LEU A 130 12.65 6.89 1.89
C LEU A 130 12.33 5.53 2.52
N LYS A 131 12.94 5.22 3.68
CA LYS A 131 12.66 3.98 4.43
C LYS A 131 11.20 3.88 4.86
N ASP A 132 10.62 4.98 5.34
CA ASP A 132 9.21 5.04 5.78
C ASP A 132 8.26 4.76 4.59
N ILE A 133 8.66 5.16 3.37
CA ILE A 133 7.93 4.91 2.12
C ILE A 133 8.02 3.45 1.69
N TYR A 134 9.22 2.86 1.71
CA TYR A 134 9.37 1.43 1.38
C TYR A 134 8.54 0.54 2.31
N GLU A 135 8.51 0.86 3.61
CA GLU A 135 7.73 0.07 4.57
C GLU A 135 6.23 0.10 4.26
N VAL A 136 5.66 1.30 4.06
CA VAL A 136 4.22 1.43 3.84
C VAL A 136 3.81 0.95 2.43
N CYS A 137 4.61 1.19 1.39
CA CYS A 137 4.40 0.63 0.06
C CYS A 137 4.46 -0.91 0.08
N GLY A 138 5.33 -1.49 0.90
CA GLY A 138 5.39 -2.94 1.12
C GLY A 138 4.06 -3.52 1.62
N GLN A 139 3.30 -2.80 2.44
CA GLN A 139 1.96 -3.24 2.85
C GLN A 139 0.96 -3.17 1.70
N ALA A 140 0.99 -2.10 0.90
CA ALA A 140 0.14 -1.98 -0.27
C ALA A 140 0.38 -3.13 -1.26
N LEU A 141 1.65 -3.45 -1.52
CA LEU A 141 2.04 -4.54 -2.40
C LEU A 141 1.56 -5.91 -1.88
N LYS A 142 1.53 -6.15 -0.56
CA LYS A 142 0.97 -7.41 -0.01
C LYS A 142 -0.53 -7.53 -0.26
N SER A 143 -1.27 -6.41 -0.28
CA SER A 143 -2.71 -6.37 -0.52
C SER A 143 -3.08 -6.36 -2.02
N HIS A 144 -2.11 -6.41 -2.93
CA HIS A 144 -2.35 -6.23 -4.37
C HIS A 144 -3.43 -7.15 -4.97
N ARG A 145 -3.55 -8.39 -4.48
CA ARG A 145 -4.53 -9.38 -4.99
C ARG A 145 -5.95 -9.13 -4.50
N ALA A 146 -6.17 -8.26 -3.51
CA ALA A 146 -7.43 -8.16 -2.78
C ALA A 146 -8.65 -8.07 -3.70
N ARG A 147 -8.57 -7.27 -4.77
CA ARG A 147 -9.66 -7.12 -5.75
C ARG A 147 -10.03 -8.43 -6.45
N SER A 148 -9.03 -9.26 -6.80
CA SER A 148 -9.24 -10.55 -7.47
C SER A 148 -9.84 -11.64 -6.59
N ILE A 149 -9.76 -11.46 -5.27
CA ILE A 149 -10.17 -12.46 -4.27
C ILE A 149 -11.10 -11.83 -3.22
N ILE A 150 -11.94 -10.88 -3.63
CA ILE A 150 -12.66 -10.03 -2.69
C ILE A 150 -13.56 -10.81 -1.71
N GLU A 151 -14.23 -11.86 -2.20
CA GLU A 151 -15.05 -12.73 -1.34
C GLU A 151 -14.22 -13.42 -0.25
N LEU A 152 -12.98 -13.81 -0.55
CA LEU A 152 -12.07 -14.40 0.43
C LEU A 152 -11.57 -13.37 1.44
N VAL A 153 -11.31 -12.14 1.00
CA VAL A 153 -10.91 -11.02 1.89
C VAL A 153 -12.03 -10.75 2.89
N ILE A 154 -13.25 -10.50 2.43
CA ILE A 154 -14.38 -10.17 3.30
C ILE A 154 -14.78 -11.37 4.16
N GLY A 155 -14.74 -12.59 3.59
CA GLY A 155 -14.94 -13.81 4.35
C GLY A 155 -13.91 -14.01 5.47
N LYS A 156 -12.65 -13.63 5.26
CA LYS A 156 -11.60 -13.66 6.30
C LYS A 156 -11.85 -12.60 7.38
N LEU A 157 -12.27 -11.38 7.00
CA LEU A 157 -12.67 -10.35 7.96
C LEU A 157 -13.79 -10.84 8.88
N LEU A 158 -14.87 -11.41 8.32
CA LEU A 158 -15.98 -11.94 9.11
C LEU A 158 -15.52 -13.05 10.08
N ARG A 159 -14.65 -13.96 9.64
CA ARG A 159 -14.13 -15.02 10.52
C ARG A 159 -13.28 -14.47 11.66
N ARG A 160 -12.42 -13.49 11.37
CA ARG A 160 -11.57 -12.84 12.37
C ARG A 160 -12.42 -12.09 13.40
N GLU A 161 -13.43 -11.36 12.94
CA GLU A 161 -14.31 -10.61 13.82
C GLU A 161 -15.17 -11.51 14.69
N LYS A 162 -15.71 -12.61 14.16
CA LYS A 162 -16.40 -13.61 14.99
C LYS A 162 -15.53 -14.12 16.13
N LYS A 163 -14.27 -14.47 15.84
CA LYS A 163 -13.30 -14.90 16.86
C LYS A 163 -12.99 -13.79 17.87
N ARG A 164 -12.94 -12.53 17.42
CA ARG A 164 -12.72 -11.36 18.29
C ARG A 164 -13.91 -11.17 19.25
N GLN A 165 -15.13 -11.31 18.74
CA GLN A 165 -16.38 -11.26 19.52
C GLN A 165 -16.51 -12.41 20.52
N GLU A 166 -16.12 -13.64 20.14
CA GLU A 166 -16.04 -14.78 21.07
C GLU A 166 -15.08 -14.52 22.25
N ALA A 167 -14.04 -13.70 22.04
CA ALA A 167 -13.11 -13.26 23.08
C ALA A 167 -13.59 -12.01 23.85
N GLY A 168 -14.84 -11.57 23.65
CA GLY A 168 -15.42 -10.41 24.33
C GLY A 168 -14.94 -9.05 23.81
N LYS A 169 -14.37 -8.99 22.60
CA LYS A 169 -13.89 -7.76 21.96
C LYS A 169 -14.70 -7.44 20.70
N ASN A 170 -14.65 -6.21 20.21
CA ASN A 170 -15.38 -5.79 19.01
C ASN A 170 -14.52 -4.86 18.13
N GLY A 171 -14.34 -5.23 16.87
CA GLY A 171 -13.62 -4.43 15.88
C GLY A 171 -14.50 -3.47 15.08
N PHE A 172 -15.82 -3.62 15.11
CA PHE A 172 -16.72 -2.73 14.37
C PHE A 172 -16.68 -1.31 14.92
N ILE A 173 -16.50 -0.36 14.03
CA ILE A 173 -16.61 1.08 14.27
C ILE A 173 -17.93 1.59 13.67
N VAL A 174 -18.26 1.13 12.47
CA VAL A 174 -19.55 1.35 11.79
C VAL A 174 -20.09 -0.01 11.34
N GLY A 175 -21.41 -0.18 11.43
CA GLY A 175 -22.09 -1.43 11.09
C GLY A 175 -21.85 -2.55 12.10
N ASP A 176 -22.15 -3.78 11.69
CA ASP A 176 -22.08 -4.97 12.53
C ASP A 176 -21.87 -6.26 11.70
N SER A 177 -21.88 -7.41 12.39
CA SER A 177 -21.72 -8.74 11.78
C SER A 177 -22.79 -9.07 10.75
N ASP A 178 -24.01 -8.55 10.91
CA ASP A 178 -25.13 -8.81 10.00
C ASP A 178 -24.97 -7.98 8.71
N ALA A 179 -24.56 -6.70 8.85
CA ALA A 179 -24.20 -5.85 7.73
C ALA A 179 -23.04 -6.46 6.90
N LEU A 180 -21.98 -6.92 7.57
CA LEU A 180 -20.85 -7.58 6.90
C LEU A 180 -21.28 -8.88 6.20
N THR A 181 -22.13 -9.68 6.83
CA THR A 181 -22.69 -10.91 6.23
C THR A 181 -23.56 -10.59 5.02
N SER A 182 -24.37 -9.53 5.08
CA SER A 182 -25.17 -9.03 3.96
C SER A 182 -24.29 -8.65 2.77
N ILE A 183 -23.18 -7.94 3.01
CA ILE A 183 -22.20 -7.59 1.97
C ILE A 183 -21.61 -8.84 1.33
N ILE A 184 -21.15 -9.83 2.12
CA ILE A 184 -20.59 -11.08 1.59
C ILE A 184 -21.57 -11.81 0.68
N ASN A 185 -22.84 -11.92 1.08
CA ASN A 185 -23.85 -12.63 0.32
C ASN A 185 -24.15 -11.97 -1.04
N GLN A 186 -23.91 -10.66 -1.15
CA GLN A 186 -24.14 -9.90 -2.38
C GLN A 186 -22.86 -9.63 -3.18
N ALA A 187 -21.67 -9.78 -2.58
CA ALA A 187 -20.39 -9.42 -3.17
C ALA A 187 -20.16 -10.05 -4.56
N ARG A 188 -20.58 -11.30 -4.77
CA ARG A 188 -20.47 -12.00 -6.06
C ARG A 188 -21.25 -11.37 -7.22
N TYR A 189 -22.20 -10.49 -6.90
CA TYR A 189 -23.04 -9.78 -7.88
C TYR A 189 -22.59 -8.33 -8.10
N LEU A 190 -21.57 -7.87 -7.37
CA LEU A 190 -21.08 -6.50 -7.41
C LEU A 190 -19.70 -6.45 -8.05
N ARG A 191 -19.40 -5.37 -8.75
CA ARG A 191 -18.07 -5.10 -9.30
C ARG A 191 -17.17 -4.56 -8.18
N PRO A 192 -16.05 -5.23 -7.84
CA PRO A 192 -15.18 -4.74 -6.78
C PRO A 192 -14.35 -3.53 -7.23
N ARG A 193 -14.44 -2.46 -6.43
CA ARG A 193 -13.58 -1.27 -6.46
C ARG A 193 -12.71 -1.27 -5.21
N VAL A 194 -11.49 -1.77 -5.33
CA VAL A 194 -10.54 -1.82 -4.22
C VAL A 194 -9.60 -0.62 -4.29
N THR A 195 -9.60 0.17 -3.23
CA THR A 195 -8.62 1.22 -2.98
C THR A 195 -7.74 0.78 -1.82
N ILE A 196 -6.43 0.92 -1.99
CA ILE A 196 -5.46 0.68 -0.93
C ILE A 196 -4.95 2.05 -0.49
N ALA A 197 -5.18 2.41 0.77
CA ALA A 197 -4.66 3.62 1.36
C ALA A 197 -3.41 3.30 2.18
N ILE A 198 -2.33 4.02 1.91
CA ILE A 198 -1.13 4.03 2.73
C ILE A 198 -1.06 5.34 3.50
N VAL A 199 -0.94 5.24 4.82
CA VAL A 199 -0.92 6.40 5.72
C VAL A 199 0.43 6.46 6.41
N GLN A 200 1.21 7.47 6.05
CA GLN A 200 2.53 7.70 6.62
C GLN A 200 2.63 9.14 7.13
N PRO A 201 2.26 9.41 8.39
CA PRO A 201 2.33 10.75 8.98
C PRO A 201 3.78 11.26 9.09
N GLY A 202 4.76 10.37 9.09
CA GLY A 202 6.17 10.74 9.02
C GLY A 202 6.60 11.32 7.67
N MET A 203 5.81 11.19 6.61
CA MET A 203 6.10 11.83 5.33
C MET A 203 5.50 13.23 5.31
N SER A 204 6.29 14.25 4.97
CA SER A 204 5.72 15.56 4.60
C SER A 204 5.43 15.59 3.11
N ARG A 205 4.21 15.99 2.72
CA ARG A 205 3.85 16.18 1.32
C ARG A 205 4.73 17.24 0.66
N ALA A 206 5.07 18.31 1.37
CA ALA A 206 5.92 19.39 0.85
C ALA A 206 7.37 18.94 0.61
N ALA A 207 7.82 17.90 1.34
CA ALA A 207 9.19 17.39 1.25
C ALA A 207 9.32 16.17 0.31
N LEU A 208 8.32 15.87 -0.52
CA LEU A 208 8.35 14.73 -1.44
C LEU A 208 9.58 14.81 -2.36
N SER A 209 10.50 13.86 -2.22
CA SER A 209 11.66 13.74 -3.10
C SER A 209 11.32 12.97 -4.39
N PRO A 210 12.09 13.14 -5.48
CA PRO A 210 11.91 12.34 -6.69
C PRO A 210 11.96 10.83 -6.45
N GLU A 211 12.86 10.36 -5.59
CA GLU A 211 12.99 8.94 -5.23
C GLU A 211 11.73 8.42 -4.52
N MET A 212 11.15 9.22 -3.61
CA MET A 212 9.90 8.84 -2.95
C MET A 212 8.74 8.81 -3.93
N ALA A 213 8.64 9.81 -4.82
CA ALA A 213 7.62 9.86 -5.87
C ALA A 213 7.73 8.66 -6.82
N GLU A 214 8.94 8.23 -7.17
CA GLU A 214 9.18 7.05 -8.00
C GLU A 214 8.72 5.76 -7.31
N VAL A 215 9.05 5.55 -6.02
CA VAL A 215 8.60 4.37 -5.27
C VAL A 215 7.07 4.33 -5.15
N LEU A 216 6.43 5.48 -4.89
CA LEU A 216 4.98 5.58 -4.85
C LEU A 216 4.35 5.30 -6.21
N GLY A 217 4.89 5.88 -7.29
CA GLY A 217 4.34 5.72 -8.63
C GLY A 217 4.53 4.31 -9.18
N ALA A 218 5.65 3.66 -8.87
CA ALA A 218 5.86 2.24 -9.14
C ALA A 218 4.86 1.36 -8.37
N THR A 219 4.56 1.71 -7.12
CA THR A 219 3.57 0.99 -6.29
C THR A 219 2.16 1.14 -6.87
N GLU A 220 1.73 2.35 -7.19
CA GLU A 220 0.43 2.62 -7.82
C GLU A 220 0.29 1.84 -9.13
N ARG A 221 1.29 1.96 -10.01
CA ARG A 221 1.29 1.28 -11.30
C ARG A 221 1.20 -0.24 -11.14
N TYR A 222 1.93 -0.82 -10.19
CA TYR A 222 1.85 -2.25 -9.92
C TYR A 222 0.46 -2.68 -9.48
N LEU A 223 -0.17 -1.94 -8.57
CA LEU A 223 -1.52 -2.24 -8.08
C LEU A 223 -2.58 -2.13 -9.20
N HIS A 224 -2.46 -1.09 -10.01
CA HIS A 224 -3.34 -0.85 -11.15
C HIS A 224 -3.16 -1.92 -12.24
N ASP A 225 -1.92 -2.18 -12.67
CA ASP A 225 -1.65 -3.05 -13.82
C ASP A 225 -1.87 -4.53 -13.50
N THR A 226 -1.66 -4.97 -12.25
CA THR A 226 -1.83 -6.38 -11.88
C THR A 226 -3.28 -6.77 -11.61
N TYR A 227 -4.00 -5.94 -10.86
CA TYR A 227 -5.36 -6.27 -10.44
C TYR A 227 -6.34 -5.11 -10.53
N GLY A 228 -5.93 -3.90 -10.94
CA GLY A 228 -6.84 -2.76 -11.08
C GLY A 228 -7.29 -2.15 -9.75
N SER A 229 -6.45 -2.26 -8.71
CA SER A 229 -6.66 -1.54 -7.45
C SER A 229 -6.05 -0.14 -7.55
N THR A 230 -6.65 0.85 -6.87
CA THR A 230 -6.13 2.23 -6.81
C THR A 230 -5.29 2.43 -5.54
N LEU A 231 -4.35 3.38 -5.59
CA LEU A 231 -3.54 3.79 -4.44
C LEU A 231 -3.99 5.17 -3.94
N ARG A 232 -4.26 5.30 -2.65
CA ARG A 232 -4.35 6.59 -1.95
C ARG A 232 -3.12 6.76 -1.06
N VAL A 233 -2.51 7.93 -1.09
CA VAL A 233 -1.32 8.24 -0.31
C VAL A 233 -1.63 9.38 0.65
N ILE A 234 -1.60 9.10 1.95
CA ILE A 234 -1.89 10.06 3.00
C ILE A 234 -0.59 10.39 3.74
N ALA A 235 -0.32 11.69 3.87
CA ALA A 235 0.90 12.24 4.45
C ALA A 235 0.58 13.38 5.42
N SER A 236 1.62 13.92 6.06
CA SER A 236 1.53 15.22 6.72
C SER A 236 1.44 16.37 5.73
N VAL A 237 0.69 17.40 6.14
CA VAL A 237 0.66 18.74 5.51
C VAL A 237 2.04 19.30 5.19
#